data_AF-A0A177Y2Q1-F1
#
_entry.id   AF-A0A177Y2Q1-F1
#
_cell.length_a   1.000
_cell.length_b   1.000
_cell.length_c   1.000
_cell.angle_alpha   90.00
_cell.angle_beta   90.00
_cell.angle_gamma   90.00
#
_symmetry.space_group_name_H-M   'P 1'
#
loop_
_entity.id
_entity.type
_entity.pdbx_description
1 polymer ?
#
loop_
_entity_poly.entity_id
_entity_poly.type
_entity_poly.pdbx_seq_one_letter_code
_entity_poly.pdbx_strand_id
1 'polypeptide(L)'
;MKFISHSISILLSISTLVGCSSIPQEAPELSLELGKRIQVLEQSNVTLLKRFFEQKRAQVDEFIAKEWIPEFAEQVFSNNKVAKDWNTIVEENSKHQRVAFLVKYGPKLQQKINQKRKKLIKPLDDLERLIEEKIRFEFAQARAINHSLTSFLTSASKIDENRERYLNFVGFEQSEMTNLIDKTDEAVESLLGKTNKLNKKTEEAKEYLEKMEGLRESL
;
A
#
# COMPACT_ATOMS: atom_id res chain seq x y z
N MET A 1 64.90 -45.62 -7.72
CA MET A 1 63.58 -46.27 -7.76
C MET A 1 62.98 -46.26 -6.35
N LYS A 2 62.36 -45.14 -5.93
CA LYS A 2 61.59 -45.03 -4.66
C LYS A 2 60.78 -43.72 -4.50
N PHE A 3 60.90 -42.76 -5.42
CA PHE A 3 60.13 -41.49 -5.36
C PHE A 3 58.89 -41.44 -6.26
N ILE A 4 58.63 -42.48 -7.07
CA ILE A 4 57.49 -42.50 -8.01
C ILE A 4 56.25 -43.20 -7.41
N SER A 5 56.38 -43.95 -6.30
CA SER A 5 55.22 -44.65 -5.71
C SER A 5 54.38 -43.82 -4.73
N HIS A 6 54.88 -42.68 -4.24
CA HIS A 6 54.12 -41.83 -3.31
C HIS A 6 53.17 -40.86 -4.02
N SER A 7 53.43 -40.51 -5.28
CA SER A 7 52.55 -39.61 -6.04
C SER A 7 51.28 -40.28 -6.57
N ILE A 8 51.24 -41.62 -6.64
CA ILE A 8 50.05 -42.38 -7.07
C ILE A 8 49.06 -42.57 -5.91
N SER A 9 49.53 -42.57 -4.65
CA SER A 9 48.66 -42.76 -3.48
C SER A 9 47.88 -41.50 -3.06
N ILE A 10 48.23 -40.33 -3.59
CA ILE A 10 47.51 -39.06 -3.31
C ILE A 10 46.40 -38.81 -4.36
N LEU A 11 46.47 -39.44 -5.54
CA LEU A 11 45.50 -39.23 -6.61
C LEU A 11 44.25 -40.14 -6.52
N LEU A 12 44.21 -41.10 -5.59
CA LEU A 12 43.10 -42.06 -5.46
C LEU A 12 42.14 -41.74 -4.30
N SER A 13 42.38 -40.66 -3.54
CA SER A 13 41.54 -40.28 -2.38
C SER A 13 40.52 -39.17 -2.69
N ILE A 14 40.24 -38.87 -3.96
CA ILE A 14 39.35 -37.78 -4.39
C ILE A 14 37.93 -38.26 -4.78
N SER A 15 37.61 -39.55 -4.72
CA SER A 15 36.43 -40.09 -5.44
C SER A 15 35.21 -40.55 -4.62
N THR A 16 34.93 -40.09 -3.40
CA THR A 16 33.68 -40.50 -2.70
C THR A 16 33.00 -39.42 -1.86
N LEU A 17 32.81 -38.23 -2.42
CA LEU A 17 31.76 -37.32 -1.94
C LEU A 17 30.76 -37.04 -3.06
N VAL A 18 30.28 -38.09 -3.72
CA VAL A 18 29.02 -38.02 -4.45
C VAL A 18 27.92 -38.18 -3.41
N GLY A 19 27.59 -37.09 -2.72
CA GLY A 19 26.39 -37.00 -1.91
C GLY A 19 25.16 -37.04 -2.80
N CYS A 20 24.78 -38.22 -3.29
CA CYS A 20 23.44 -38.50 -3.77
C CYS A 20 22.51 -38.53 -2.54
N SER A 21 22.19 -37.39 -1.95
CA SER A 21 21.16 -37.35 -0.92
C SER A 21 19.81 -37.59 -1.61
N SER A 22 19.16 -38.70 -1.30
CA SER A 22 17.74 -38.86 -1.60
C SER A 22 16.97 -37.72 -0.96
N ILE A 23 15.97 -37.18 -1.67
CA ILE A 23 15.09 -36.16 -1.10
C ILE A 23 14.31 -36.81 0.06
N PRO A 24 14.37 -36.25 1.28
CA PRO A 24 13.65 -36.79 2.43
C PRO A 24 12.14 -36.83 2.18
N GLN A 25 11.44 -37.81 2.74
CA GLN A 25 9.98 -37.95 2.57
C GLN A 25 9.20 -36.81 3.20
N GLU A 26 9.82 -36.06 4.10
CA GLU A 26 9.26 -34.90 4.83
C GLU A 26 9.31 -33.61 3.99
N ALA A 27 10.14 -33.55 2.94
CA ALA A 27 10.30 -32.34 2.13
C ALA A 27 9.00 -31.86 1.45
N PRO A 28 8.14 -32.74 0.89
CA PRO A 28 6.81 -32.35 0.41
C PRO A 28 5.92 -31.75 1.50
N GLU A 29 5.95 -32.30 2.73
CA GLU A 29 5.13 -31.82 3.84
C GLU A 29 5.56 -30.41 4.27
N LEU A 30 6.87 -30.15 4.37
CA LEU A 30 7.40 -28.82 4.64
C LEU A 30 7.02 -27.81 3.55
N SER A 31 7.03 -28.21 2.27
CA SER A 31 6.61 -27.34 1.17
C SER A 31 5.10 -27.06 1.19
N LEU A 32 4.25 -28.02 1.59
CA LEU A 32 2.83 -27.78 1.82
C LEU A 32 2.62 -26.76 2.95
N GLU A 33 3.34 -26.88 4.05
CA GLU A 33 3.26 -25.95 5.18
C GLU A 33 3.77 -24.55 4.80
N LEU A 34 4.82 -24.45 3.99
CA LEU A 34 5.27 -23.19 3.40
C LEU A 34 4.16 -22.52 2.60
N GLY A 35 3.41 -23.28 1.80
CA GLY A 35 2.25 -22.77 1.06
C GLY A 35 1.18 -22.12 1.95
N LYS A 36 0.87 -22.73 3.10
CA LYS A 36 -0.05 -22.14 4.09
C LYS A 36 0.51 -20.85 4.69
N ARG A 37 1.81 -20.83 5.02
CA ARG A 37 2.48 -19.62 5.54
C ARG A 37 2.48 -18.49 4.53
N ILE A 38 2.69 -18.76 3.24
CA ILE A 38 2.60 -17.75 2.17
C ILE A 38 1.21 -17.10 2.16
N GLN A 39 0.14 -17.87 2.33
CA GLN A 39 -1.22 -17.34 2.41
C GLN A 39 -1.45 -16.46 3.65
N VAL A 40 -0.95 -16.87 4.81
CA VAL A 40 -1.04 -16.07 6.05
C VAL A 40 -0.26 -14.76 5.92
N LEU A 41 0.91 -14.79 5.28
CA LEU A 41 1.71 -13.60 5.00
C LEU A 41 1.00 -12.65 4.02
N GLU A 42 0.37 -13.17 2.96
CA GLU A 42 -0.45 -12.36 2.03
C GLU A 42 -1.53 -11.59 2.82
N GLN A 43 -2.29 -12.30 3.65
CA GLN A 43 -3.36 -11.70 4.44
C GLN A 43 -2.84 -10.67 5.45
N SER A 44 -1.68 -10.92 6.05
CA SER A 44 -1.06 -10.01 7.02
C SER A 44 -0.61 -8.72 6.35
N ASN A 45 0.01 -8.82 5.17
CA ASN A 45 0.46 -7.66 4.39
C ASN A 45 -0.72 -6.82 3.88
N VAL A 46 -1.78 -7.47 3.38
CA VAL A 46 -3.02 -6.77 2.97
C VAL A 46 -3.66 -6.08 4.18
N THR A 47 -3.65 -6.72 5.36
CA THR A 47 -4.21 -6.11 6.58
C THR A 47 -3.40 -4.89 7.02
N LEU A 48 -2.06 -4.98 6.99
CA LEU A 48 -1.19 -3.86 7.33
C LEU A 48 -1.38 -2.69 6.36
N LEU A 49 -1.46 -2.96 5.05
CA LEU A 49 -1.75 -1.97 4.02
C LEU A 49 -3.05 -1.21 4.34
N LYS A 50 -4.12 -1.95 4.65
CA LYS A 50 -5.43 -1.37 5.00
C LYS A 50 -5.34 -0.47 6.22
N ARG A 51 -4.67 -0.92 7.28
CA ARG A 51 -4.47 -0.12 8.50
C ARG A 51 -3.70 1.17 8.24
N PHE A 52 -2.66 1.08 7.42
CA PHE A 52 -1.88 2.25 7.01
C PHE A 52 -2.76 3.27 6.26
N PHE A 53 -3.49 2.84 5.23
CA PHE A 53 -4.36 3.74 4.46
C PHE A 53 -5.58 4.25 5.24
N GLU A 54 -6.14 3.47 6.17
CA GLU A 54 -7.14 3.93 7.15
C GLU A 54 -6.60 5.11 7.97
N GLN A 55 -5.39 5.00 8.51
CA GLN A 55 -4.75 6.08 9.26
C GLN A 55 -4.51 7.31 8.37
N LYS A 56 -4.10 7.13 7.12
CA LYS A 56 -3.90 8.25 6.18
C LYS A 56 -5.20 8.97 5.84
N ARG A 57 -6.30 8.26 5.65
CA ARG A 57 -7.63 8.88 5.48
C ARG A 57 -8.05 9.66 6.71
N ALA A 58 -7.81 9.14 7.91
CA ALA A 58 -8.11 9.85 9.16
C ALA A 58 -7.32 11.18 9.27
N GLN A 59 -6.05 11.19 8.86
CA GLN A 59 -5.24 12.40 8.80
C GLN A 59 -5.79 13.42 7.80
N VAL A 60 -6.22 12.99 6.61
CA VAL A 60 -6.90 13.85 5.62
C VAL A 60 -8.20 14.42 6.19
N ASP A 61 -9.00 13.61 6.88
CA ASP A 61 -10.24 14.06 7.52
C ASP A 61 -9.97 15.07 8.64
N GLU A 62 -8.90 14.88 9.41
CA GLU A 62 -8.46 15.83 10.43
C GLU A 62 -8.06 17.17 9.82
N PHE A 63 -7.27 17.17 8.75
CA PHE A 63 -6.93 18.37 7.98
C PHE A 63 -8.19 19.08 7.48
N ILE A 64 -9.14 18.34 6.90
CA ILE A 64 -10.39 18.94 6.42
C ILE A 64 -11.15 19.61 7.57
N ALA A 65 -11.28 18.93 8.70
CA ALA A 65 -12.07 19.40 9.83
C ALA A 65 -11.42 20.59 10.56
N LYS A 66 -10.12 20.50 10.83
CA LYS A 66 -9.40 21.45 11.69
C LYS A 66 -8.78 22.61 10.93
N GLU A 67 -8.55 22.46 9.63
CA GLU A 67 -7.83 23.45 8.84
C GLU A 67 -8.63 23.98 7.68
N TRP A 68 -9.10 23.10 6.80
CA TRP A 68 -9.75 23.54 5.57
C TRP A 68 -11.16 24.09 5.82
N ILE A 69 -11.96 23.47 6.69
CA ILE A 69 -13.32 23.95 7.00
C ILE A 69 -13.30 25.36 7.62
N PRO A 70 -12.45 25.68 8.61
CA PRO A 70 -12.33 27.05 9.12
C PRO A 70 -12.00 28.08 8.04
N GLU A 71 -11.00 27.80 7.19
CA GLU A 71 -10.63 28.70 6.08
C GLU A 71 -11.78 28.85 5.07
N PHE A 72 -12.43 27.74 4.72
CA PHE A 72 -13.59 27.75 3.83
C PHE A 72 -14.75 28.57 4.42
N ALA A 73 -14.98 28.50 5.73
CA ALA A 73 -16.00 29.30 6.40
C ALA A 73 -15.69 30.80 6.30
N GLU A 74 -14.45 31.23 6.54
CA GLU A 74 -14.03 32.63 6.35
C GLU A 74 -14.26 33.11 4.91
N GLN A 75 -13.93 32.29 3.92
CA GLN A 75 -14.16 32.60 2.50
C GLN A 75 -15.66 32.73 2.17
N VAL A 76 -16.51 31.87 2.76
CA VAL A 76 -17.97 31.95 2.60
C VAL A 76 -18.51 33.27 3.12
N PHE A 77 -18.07 33.71 4.30
CA PHE A 77 -18.51 34.98 4.91
C PHE A 77 -17.81 36.21 4.32
N SER A 78 -16.72 36.04 3.58
CA SER A 78 -16.13 37.12 2.77
C SER A 78 -16.99 37.51 1.56
N ASN A 79 -18.01 36.71 1.22
CA ASN A 79 -18.98 37.06 0.19
C ASN A 79 -19.96 38.13 0.71
N ASN A 80 -19.97 39.31 0.08
CA ASN A 80 -20.83 40.44 0.47
C ASN A 80 -22.32 40.09 0.64
N LYS A 81 -22.87 39.19 -0.19
CA LYS A 81 -24.28 38.78 -0.09
C LYS A 81 -24.51 37.92 1.16
N VAL A 82 -23.63 36.95 1.40
CA VAL A 82 -23.72 36.05 2.55
C VAL A 82 -23.48 36.82 3.86
N ALA A 83 -22.48 37.71 3.88
CA ALA A 83 -22.20 38.58 5.02
C ALA A 83 -23.39 39.48 5.37
N LYS A 84 -24.01 40.12 4.36
CA LYS A 84 -25.17 40.96 4.56
C LYS A 84 -26.38 40.17 5.07
N ASP A 85 -26.70 39.04 4.43
CA ASP A 85 -27.77 38.14 4.87
C ASP A 85 -27.54 37.72 6.33
N TRP A 86 -26.30 37.38 6.71
CA TRP A 86 -25.97 36.97 8.07
C TRP A 86 -26.07 38.10 9.10
N ASN A 87 -25.55 39.29 8.78
CA ASN A 87 -25.62 40.45 9.69
C ASN A 87 -27.06 40.84 10.00
N THR A 88 -27.94 40.87 8.99
CA THR A 88 -29.38 41.10 9.20
C THR A 88 -30.00 40.06 10.14
N ILE A 89 -29.68 38.78 9.97
CA ILE A 89 -30.17 37.71 10.86
C ILE A 89 -29.69 37.88 12.30
N VAL A 90 -28.46 38.35 12.49
CA VAL A 90 -27.88 38.62 13.80
C VAL A 90 -28.55 39.82 14.45
N GLU A 91 -28.70 40.93 13.73
CA GLU A 91 -29.33 42.17 14.19
C GLU A 91 -30.80 41.95 14.58
N GLU A 92 -31.58 41.26 13.75
CA GLU A 92 -32.99 41.00 14.00
C GLU A 92 -33.23 39.90 15.04
N ASN A 93 -32.19 39.14 15.42
CA ASN A 93 -32.23 38.05 16.41
C ASN A 93 -33.35 37.02 16.17
N SER A 94 -33.74 36.82 14.90
CA SER A 94 -34.88 35.97 14.54
C SER A 94 -34.51 34.49 14.45
N LYS A 95 -35.11 33.66 15.31
CA LYS A 95 -34.94 32.19 15.26
C LYS A 95 -35.36 31.61 13.90
N HIS A 96 -36.46 32.12 13.32
CA HIS A 96 -36.95 31.63 12.02
C HIS A 96 -35.94 31.89 10.90
N GLN A 97 -35.33 33.08 10.88
CA GLN A 97 -34.35 33.40 9.84
C GLN A 97 -33.05 32.62 9.99
N ARG A 98 -32.59 32.36 11.22
CA ARG A 98 -31.44 31.47 11.49
C ARG A 98 -31.67 30.07 10.91
N VAL A 99 -32.86 29.50 11.16
CA VAL A 99 -33.22 28.18 10.62
C VAL A 99 -33.30 28.23 9.08
N ALA A 100 -33.96 29.24 8.51
CA ALA A 100 -34.06 29.40 7.06
C ALA A 100 -32.69 29.53 6.38
N PHE A 101 -31.75 30.23 7.01
CA PHE A 101 -30.37 30.33 6.53
C PHE A 101 -29.68 28.96 6.51
N LEU A 102 -29.76 28.19 7.60
CA LEU A 102 -29.17 26.85 7.67
C LEU A 102 -29.79 25.90 6.64
N VAL A 103 -31.10 25.94 6.43
CA VAL A 103 -31.78 25.11 5.42
C VAL A 103 -31.35 25.49 3.99
N LYS A 104 -31.16 26.79 3.72
CA LYS A 104 -30.78 27.29 2.39
C LYS A 104 -29.31 27.07 2.06
N TYR A 105 -28.42 27.34 3.00
CA TYR A 105 -26.97 27.33 2.79
C TYR A 105 -26.31 26.03 3.25
N GLY A 106 -26.83 25.38 4.30
CA GLY A 106 -26.27 24.15 4.88
C GLY A 106 -26.02 23.04 3.85
N PRO A 107 -26.99 22.66 3.01
CA PRO A 107 -26.77 21.63 1.98
C PRO A 107 -25.65 22.00 0.98
N LYS A 108 -25.54 23.27 0.61
CA LYS A 108 -24.51 23.75 -0.33
C LYS A 108 -23.12 23.71 0.29
N LEU A 109 -23.01 24.10 1.56
CA LEU A 109 -21.77 24.02 2.33
C LEU A 109 -21.35 22.56 2.51
N GLN A 110 -22.27 21.68 2.90
CA GLN A 110 -22.00 20.26 3.05
C GLN A 110 -21.55 19.62 1.73
N GLN A 111 -22.18 19.99 0.61
CA GLN A 111 -21.78 19.50 -0.71
C GLN A 111 -20.34 19.90 -1.05
N LYS A 112 -19.93 21.14 -0.75
CA LYS A 112 -18.54 21.59 -0.97
C LYS A 112 -17.54 20.87 -0.08
N ILE A 113 -17.87 20.66 1.19
CA ILE A 113 -17.06 19.86 2.13
C ILE A 113 -16.90 18.43 1.61
N ASN A 114 -17.99 17.77 1.21
CA ASN A 114 -17.96 16.41 0.69
C ASN A 114 -17.17 16.31 -0.62
N GLN A 115 -17.27 17.31 -1.51
CA GLN A 115 -16.48 17.37 -2.74
C GLN A 115 -14.98 17.49 -2.44
N LYS A 116 -14.59 18.34 -1.49
CA LYS A 116 -13.19 18.48 -1.07
C LYS A 116 -12.69 17.18 -0.45
N ARG A 117 -13.46 16.56 0.45
CA ARG A 117 -13.15 15.24 1.03
C ARG A 117 -12.92 14.19 -0.04
N LYS A 118 -13.88 14.03 -0.96
CA LYS A 118 -13.76 13.06 -2.06
C LYS A 118 -12.51 13.34 -2.92
N LYS A 119 -12.22 14.61 -3.20
CA LYS A 119 -11.02 15.00 -3.98
C LYS A 119 -9.72 14.57 -3.29
N LEU A 120 -9.63 14.73 -1.97
CA LEU A 120 -8.40 14.42 -1.23
C LEU A 120 -8.26 12.93 -0.86
N ILE A 121 -9.36 12.22 -0.61
CA ILE A 121 -9.35 10.80 -0.28
C ILE A 121 -9.18 9.91 -1.50
N LYS A 122 -9.77 10.27 -2.66
CA LYS A 122 -9.73 9.42 -3.86
C LYS A 122 -8.32 8.95 -4.27
N PRO A 123 -7.27 9.79 -4.25
CA PRO A 123 -5.92 9.33 -4.56
C PRO A 123 -5.40 8.25 -3.62
N LEU A 124 -5.77 8.29 -2.33
CA LEU A 124 -5.44 7.24 -1.36
C LEU A 124 -6.16 5.93 -1.69
N ASP A 125 -7.45 6.00 -2.05
CA ASP A 125 -8.23 4.82 -2.44
C ASP A 125 -7.67 4.16 -3.71
N ASP A 126 -7.27 4.98 -4.69
CA ASP A 126 -6.68 4.49 -5.92
C ASP A 126 -5.31 3.86 -5.68
N LEU A 127 -4.46 4.48 -4.85
CA LEU A 127 -3.13 3.97 -4.52
C LEU A 127 -3.19 2.68 -3.67
N GLU A 128 -4.07 2.63 -2.66
CA GLU A 128 -4.27 1.42 -1.85
C GLU A 128 -4.65 0.22 -2.73
N ARG A 129 -5.58 0.43 -3.67
CA ARG A 129 -6.01 -0.62 -4.59
C ARG A 129 -4.86 -1.13 -5.47
N LEU A 130 -4.06 -0.22 -6.04
CA LEU A 130 -2.92 -0.60 -6.86
C LEU A 130 -1.88 -1.40 -6.07
N ILE A 131 -1.57 -0.97 -4.85
CA ILE A 131 -0.62 -1.69 -3.98
C ILE A 131 -1.19 -3.04 -3.56
N GLU A 132 -2.49 -3.13 -3.21
CA GLU A 132 -3.13 -4.40 -2.88
C GLU A 132 -3.06 -5.38 -4.06
N GLU A 133 -3.36 -4.93 -5.29
CA GLU A 133 -3.26 -5.73 -6.50
C GLU A 133 -1.84 -6.28 -6.71
N LYS A 134 -0.81 -5.45 -6.52
CA LYS A 134 0.60 -5.87 -6.62
C LYS A 134 0.99 -6.87 -5.53
N ILE A 135 0.62 -6.64 -4.28
CA ILE A 135 0.87 -7.59 -3.18
C ILE A 135 0.26 -8.94 -3.53
N ARG A 136 -1.02 -8.97 -3.93
CA ARG A 136 -1.72 -10.21 -4.29
C ARG A 136 -1.08 -10.92 -5.46
N PHE A 137 -0.64 -10.17 -6.48
CA PHE A 137 0.09 -10.73 -7.61
C PHE A 137 1.36 -11.45 -7.15
N GLU A 138 2.23 -10.81 -6.37
CA GLU A 138 3.47 -11.42 -5.87
C GLU A 138 3.23 -12.68 -5.04
N PHE A 139 2.23 -12.65 -4.14
CA PHE A 139 1.88 -13.83 -3.36
C PHE A 139 1.27 -14.96 -4.20
N ALA A 140 0.58 -14.64 -5.30
CA ALA A 140 0.12 -15.63 -6.27
C ALA A 140 1.32 -16.28 -7.00
N GLN A 141 2.33 -15.50 -7.40
CA GLN A 141 3.57 -16.03 -7.98
C GLN A 141 4.29 -16.97 -6.99
N ALA A 142 4.46 -16.53 -5.74
CA ALA A 142 5.08 -17.33 -4.69
C ALA A 142 4.34 -18.66 -4.44
N ARG A 143 2.99 -18.64 -4.45
CA ARG A 143 2.17 -19.86 -4.36
C ARG A 143 2.37 -20.78 -5.56
N ALA A 144 2.43 -20.25 -6.78
CA ALA A 144 2.65 -21.04 -7.99
C ALA A 144 4.04 -21.72 -7.98
N ILE A 145 5.08 -21.00 -7.54
CA ILE A 145 6.43 -21.55 -7.34
C ILE A 145 6.39 -22.66 -6.28
N ASN A 146 5.78 -22.39 -5.12
CA ASN A 146 5.70 -23.39 -4.05
C ASN A 146 4.92 -24.64 -4.48
N HIS A 147 3.83 -24.49 -5.24
CA HIS A 147 3.08 -25.63 -5.77
C HIS A 147 3.92 -26.49 -6.73
N SER A 148 4.67 -25.83 -7.62
CA SER A 148 5.60 -26.51 -8.53
C SER A 148 6.70 -27.25 -7.76
N LEU A 149 7.24 -26.62 -6.70
CA LEU A 149 8.21 -27.23 -5.80
C LEU A 149 7.62 -28.43 -5.05
N THR A 150 6.42 -28.30 -4.46
CA THR A 150 5.73 -29.39 -3.78
C THR A 150 5.54 -30.58 -4.74
N SER A 151 5.12 -30.32 -5.98
CA SER A 151 4.94 -31.37 -7.00
C SER A 151 6.26 -32.06 -7.35
N PHE A 152 7.34 -31.29 -7.52
CA PHE A 152 8.68 -31.83 -7.74
C PHE A 152 9.15 -32.70 -6.56
N LEU A 153 9.07 -32.18 -5.34
CA LEU A 153 9.46 -32.90 -4.12
C LEU A 153 8.63 -34.17 -3.94
N THR A 154 7.33 -34.12 -4.20
CA THR A 154 6.43 -35.28 -4.12
C THR A 154 6.79 -36.33 -5.16
N SER A 155 7.13 -35.92 -6.38
CA SER A 155 7.54 -36.85 -7.44
C SER A 155 8.89 -37.48 -7.13
N ALA A 156 9.84 -36.68 -6.64
CA ALA A 156 11.19 -37.11 -6.33
C ALA A 156 11.29 -37.94 -5.04
N SER A 157 10.39 -37.75 -4.06
CA SER A 157 10.30 -38.62 -2.88
C SER A 157 9.61 -39.96 -3.15
N LYS A 158 8.92 -40.10 -4.31
CA LYS A 158 8.10 -41.27 -4.67
C LYS A 158 8.65 -42.17 -5.79
N ILE A 159 9.83 -41.88 -6.37
CA ILE A 159 10.34 -42.44 -7.64
C ILE A 159 9.79 -43.84 -7.98
N ASP A 160 8.89 -43.87 -8.97
CA ASP A 160 8.94 -44.72 -10.17
C ASP A 160 8.51 -43.87 -11.40
N GLU A 161 9.02 -44.24 -12.57
CA GLU A 161 9.31 -43.49 -13.81
C GLU A 161 8.21 -42.60 -14.45
N ASN A 162 8.46 -41.28 -14.62
CA ASN A 162 8.49 -40.56 -15.92
C ASN A 162 8.66 -39.04 -15.71
N ARG A 163 9.62 -38.41 -16.41
CA ARG A 163 9.98 -36.99 -16.26
C ARG A 163 9.46 -36.15 -17.43
N GLU A 164 8.78 -35.05 -17.12
CA GLU A 164 8.94 -33.71 -17.75
C GLU A 164 8.01 -32.68 -17.09
N ARG A 165 8.52 -31.50 -16.66
CA ARG A 165 7.73 -30.25 -16.63
C ARG A 165 8.51 -28.95 -16.43
N TYR A 166 7.95 -27.90 -17.03
CA TYR A 166 8.47 -26.54 -17.26
C TYR A 166 8.56 -25.64 -16.02
N LEU A 167 9.59 -24.78 -15.99
CA LEU A 167 9.67 -23.59 -15.15
C LEU A 167 10.21 -22.41 -15.97
N ASN A 168 9.43 -21.33 -16.05
CA ASN A 168 9.91 -19.97 -16.30
C ASN A 168 9.01 -19.03 -15.49
N PHE A 169 9.58 -18.16 -14.66
CA PHE A 169 8.86 -17.09 -13.99
C PHE A 169 9.76 -15.86 -13.80
N VAL A 170 9.16 -14.69 -13.99
CA VAL A 170 9.75 -13.35 -13.82
C VAL A 170 9.23 -12.77 -12.51
N GLY A 171 10.10 -12.27 -11.64
CA GLY A 171 9.73 -11.63 -10.36
C GLY A 171 9.99 -10.12 -10.37
N PHE A 172 9.30 -9.39 -9.47
CA PHE A 172 9.43 -7.94 -9.27
C PHE A 172 10.17 -7.63 -7.94
N GLU A 173 10.89 -6.51 -7.86
CA GLU A 173 11.84 -6.19 -6.78
C GLU A 173 11.20 -5.60 -5.51
N GLN A 174 11.58 -6.12 -4.33
CA GLN A 174 11.02 -5.70 -3.02
C GLN A 174 11.40 -4.27 -2.58
N SER A 175 12.44 -3.68 -3.19
CA SER A 175 12.92 -2.32 -2.91
C SER A 175 11.95 -1.22 -3.34
N GLU A 176 11.04 -1.51 -4.27
CA GLU A 176 10.05 -0.55 -4.77
C GLU A 176 8.88 -0.34 -3.80
N MET A 177 8.51 -1.38 -3.03
CA MET A 177 7.40 -1.33 -2.07
C MET A 177 7.69 -0.41 -0.87
N THR A 178 8.89 -0.53 -0.28
CA THR A 178 9.29 0.31 0.86
C THR A 178 9.33 1.79 0.49
N ASN A 179 9.85 2.10 -0.70
CA ASN A 179 9.89 3.47 -1.22
C ASN A 179 8.51 4.09 -1.43
N LEU A 180 7.48 3.30 -1.74
CA LEU A 180 6.10 3.79 -1.91
C LEU A 180 5.44 4.12 -0.58
N ILE A 181 5.68 3.31 0.45
CA ILE A 181 5.17 3.55 1.81
C ILE A 181 5.73 4.87 2.34
N ASP A 182 7.05 5.04 2.26
CA ASP A 182 7.74 6.24 2.75
C ASP A 182 7.27 7.50 2.01
N LYS A 183 7.17 7.44 0.67
CA LYS A 183 6.68 8.59 -0.11
C LYS A 183 5.20 8.90 0.10
N THR A 184 4.37 7.90 0.41
CA THR A 184 2.97 8.12 0.78
C THR A 184 2.88 8.83 2.14
N ASP A 185 3.74 8.46 3.08
CA ASP A 185 3.87 9.14 4.37
C ASP A 185 4.25 10.61 4.16
N GLU A 186 5.30 10.87 3.38
CA GLU A 186 5.78 12.22 3.01
C GLU A 186 4.71 13.07 2.29
N ALA A 187 3.92 12.46 1.40
CA ALA A 187 2.84 13.15 0.71
C ALA A 187 1.77 13.62 1.70
N VAL A 188 1.36 12.75 2.63
CA VAL A 188 0.39 13.13 3.66
C VAL A 188 0.98 14.11 4.67
N GLU A 189 2.27 14.00 5.01
CA GLU A 189 2.94 15.00 5.85
C GLU A 189 2.95 16.40 5.19
N SER A 190 3.11 16.48 3.87
CA SER A 190 3.05 17.76 3.15
C SER A 190 1.67 18.42 3.20
N LEU A 191 0.61 17.62 3.32
CA LEU A 191 -0.75 18.12 3.53
C LEU A 191 -0.96 18.66 4.96
N LEU A 192 -0.27 18.09 5.94
CA LEU A 192 -0.35 18.45 7.37
C LEU A 192 0.58 19.62 7.76
N GLY A 193 0.95 20.48 6.80
CA GLY A 193 1.97 21.53 6.89
C GLY A 193 2.28 22.08 8.29
N LYS A 194 3.56 22.02 8.69
CA LYS A 194 4.08 22.45 10.02
C LYS A 194 3.96 23.95 10.34
N THR A 195 3.10 24.78 9.72
CA THR A 195 3.09 26.25 10.00
C THR A 195 1.81 27.04 9.64
N ASN A 196 1.38 27.91 10.57
CA ASN A 196 0.16 28.75 10.55
C ASN A 196 0.17 29.99 9.62
N LYS A 197 0.25 29.87 8.27
CA LYS A 197 0.06 31.03 7.37
C LYS A 197 -1.00 30.82 6.27
N LEU A 198 -1.91 31.81 6.16
CA LEU A 198 -3.15 31.84 5.38
C LEU A 198 -3.05 31.52 3.88
N ASN A 199 -1.96 31.89 3.19
CA ASN A 199 -1.83 31.67 1.73
C ASN A 199 -1.24 30.30 1.35
N LYS A 200 -0.89 29.45 2.33
CA LYS A 200 -0.10 28.24 2.08
C LYS A 200 -0.94 26.95 1.91
N LYS A 201 -2.14 26.91 2.50
CA LYS A 201 -2.97 25.69 2.60
C LYS A 201 -3.58 25.19 1.28
N THR A 202 -3.86 26.11 0.35
CA THR A 202 -4.29 25.73 -1.00
C THR A 202 -3.13 25.14 -1.81
N GLU A 203 -1.89 25.60 -1.57
CA GLU A 203 -0.69 25.03 -2.19
C GLU A 203 -0.32 23.68 -1.57
N GLU A 204 -0.44 23.50 -0.25
CA GLU A 204 -0.26 22.19 0.43
C GLU A 204 -1.21 21.12 -0.14
N ALA A 205 -2.47 21.48 -0.38
CA ALA A 205 -3.43 20.58 -1.01
C ALA A 205 -3.13 20.29 -2.50
N LYS A 206 -2.42 21.16 -3.22
CA LYS A 206 -1.99 20.91 -4.60
C LYS A 206 -0.73 20.03 -4.61
N GLU A 207 0.26 20.36 -3.79
CA GLU A 207 1.50 19.59 -3.63
C GLU A 207 1.19 18.14 -3.26
N TYR A 208 0.26 17.92 -2.33
CA TYR A 208 -0.24 16.59 -2.00
C TYR A 208 -0.80 15.85 -3.23
N LEU A 209 -1.65 16.51 -4.04
CA LEU A 209 -2.25 15.88 -5.23
C LEU A 209 -1.20 15.55 -6.30
N GLU A 210 -0.24 16.44 -6.52
CA GLU A 210 0.87 16.23 -7.46
C GLU A 210 1.76 15.05 -7.02
N LYS A 211 2.10 14.97 -5.73
CA LYS A 211 2.85 13.85 -5.16
C LYS A 211 2.09 12.52 -5.31
N MET A 212 0.79 12.51 -5.02
CA MET A 212 -0.04 11.30 -5.17
C MET A 212 -0.18 10.87 -6.63
N GLU A 213 -0.26 11.81 -7.57
CA GLU A 213 -0.29 11.50 -9.00
C GLU A 213 1.04 10.93 -9.48
N GLY A 214 2.17 11.52 -9.09
CA GLY A 214 3.50 11.00 -9.41
C GLY A 214 3.74 9.60 -8.84
N LEU A 215 3.22 9.32 -7.64
CA LEU A 215 3.29 7.97 -7.04
C LEU A 215 2.50 6.94 -7.86
N ARG A 216 1.29 7.30 -8.29
CA ARG A 216 0.46 6.43 -9.13
C ARG A 216 1.15 6.11 -10.46
N GLU A 217 1.82 7.07 -11.08
CA GLU A 217 2.52 6.88 -12.36
C GLU A 217 3.80 6.04 -12.24
N SER A 218 4.39 5.98 -11.05
CA SER A 218 5.61 5.19 -10.79
C SER A 218 5.36 3.69 -10.58
N LEU A 219 4.09 3.27 -10.54
CA LEU A 219 3.62 1.92 -10.27
C LEU A 219 3.14 1.23 -11.55
#